data_AF-A0ABD2JWY6-F1
#
_entry.id   AF-A0ABD2JWY6-F1
#
_cell.length_a   1.000
_cell.length_b   1.000
_cell.length_c   1.000
_cell.angle_alpha   90.00
_cell.angle_beta   90.00
_cell.angle_gamma   90.00
#
_symmetry.space_group_name_H-M   'P 1'
#
loop_
_entity.id
_entity.type
_entity.pdbx_description
1 polymer ?
#
loop_
_entity_poly.entity_id
_entity_poly.type
_entity_poly.pdbx_seq_one_letter_code
_entity_poly.pdbx_strand_id
1 'polypeptide(L)'
;MDAVKTVSESSTQKVCCYCKNPCSGAHQCWKCTKPCHAIAPCSFAHDAEEGFGSKVTCCVCWLDDDVDQSASAVISTEPISNQNDEALSQFITEQIVTEDNNNINDAAEWASQTKRKRRAYSIQEKVEILDFAKKSSIHAASRHFGIDRNTVRDWKKQEANLRKEAESSKRKRLEGGGRKVPNRNFEEAVFQWVSELRLKKVYLEWIANAWDSLPKQMIADSFLTCGISKEEKGRHDDKIHVFKPDGAIPNGLALLKQHRQEEEVLKMVEEIDLGEDESDEEIDVEVS
;
A
#
# COMPACT_ATOMS: atom_id res chain seq x y z
N MET A 1 15.19 60.99 25.39
CA MET A 1 14.53 59.78 25.91
C MET A 1 13.52 59.39 24.85
N ASP A 2 14.00 58.76 23.78
CA ASP A 2 13.21 58.52 22.59
C ASP A 2 12.59 57.13 22.65
N ALA A 3 11.26 57.10 22.61
CA ALA A 3 10.45 55.90 22.67
C ALA A 3 10.59 55.10 21.36
N VAL A 4 11.21 53.94 21.45
CA VAL A 4 11.22 52.93 20.38
C VAL A 4 9.80 52.37 20.25
N LYS A 5 9.06 52.85 19.24
CA LYS A 5 7.81 52.24 18.79
C LYS A 5 8.14 50.91 18.11
N THR A 6 7.82 49.81 18.78
CA THR A 6 7.73 48.48 18.17
C THR A 6 6.55 48.46 17.20
N VAL A 7 6.85 48.44 15.90
CA VAL A 7 5.85 48.19 14.86
C VAL A 7 5.55 46.69 14.87
N SER A 8 4.36 46.33 15.32
CA SER A 8 3.84 44.97 15.18
C SER A 8 3.54 44.72 13.70
N GLU A 9 4.43 44.00 13.01
CA GLU A 9 4.16 43.48 11.68
C GLU A 9 2.95 42.54 11.75
N SER A 10 1.83 42.96 11.17
CA SER A 10 0.66 42.11 10.96
C SER A 10 1.04 41.01 9.96
N SER A 11 1.47 39.86 10.49
CA SER A 11 1.82 38.69 9.70
C SER A 11 0.58 38.23 8.91
N THR A 12 0.55 38.50 7.61
CA THR A 12 -0.50 38.00 6.74
C THR A 12 -0.35 36.48 6.64
N GLN A 13 -1.35 35.77 7.15
CA GLN A 13 -1.36 34.32 7.18
C GLN A 13 -1.31 33.77 5.75
N LYS A 14 -0.22 33.08 5.40
CA LYS A 14 -0.05 32.48 4.06
C LYS A 14 -1.03 31.32 3.90
N VAL A 15 -1.74 31.26 2.77
CA VAL A 15 -2.74 30.22 2.48
C VAL A 15 -2.29 29.32 1.32
N CYS A 16 -2.57 28.03 1.43
CA CYS A 16 -2.24 27.04 0.40
C CYS A 16 -2.96 27.36 -0.92
N CYS A 17 -2.23 27.34 -2.04
CA CYS A 17 -2.80 27.65 -3.34
C CYS A 17 -3.87 26.64 -3.82
N TYR A 18 -3.84 25.40 -3.32
CA TYR A 18 -4.82 24.36 -3.62
C TYR A 18 -6.00 24.39 -2.63
N CYS A 19 -5.81 23.96 -1.38
CA CYS A 19 -6.91 23.77 -0.43
C CYS A 19 -7.36 25.05 0.30
N LYS A 20 -6.70 26.20 0.06
CA LYS A 20 -6.99 27.51 0.67
C LYS A 20 -6.83 27.58 2.20
N ASN A 21 -6.42 26.49 2.86
CA ASN A 21 -6.13 26.48 4.29
C ASN A 21 -4.79 27.18 4.61
N PRO A 22 -4.61 27.70 5.85
CA PRO A 22 -3.35 28.27 6.30
C PRO A 22 -2.18 27.29 6.18
N CYS A 23 -1.01 27.79 5.79
CA CYS A 23 0.21 27.00 5.68
C CYS A 23 1.41 27.79 6.23
N SER A 24 2.47 27.08 6.60
CA SER A 24 3.71 27.70 7.10
C SER A 24 4.41 28.56 6.04
N GLY A 25 4.10 28.35 4.75
CA GLY A 25 4.79 28.98 3.63
C GLY A 25 6.25 28.52 3.48
N ALA A 26 6.66 27.44 4.16
CA ALA A 26 7.98 26.84 4.04
C ALA A 26 8.21 26.18 2.68
N HIS A 27 7.12 25.81 1.99
CA HIS A 27 7.16 25.21 0.66
C HIS A 27 6.38 26.08 -0.35
N GLN A 28 6.96 26.25 -1.52
CA GLN A 28 6.39 26.99 -2.64
C GLN A 28 6.40 26.10 -3.88
N CYS A 29 5.33 26.18 -4.67
CA CYS A 29 5.27 25.47 -5.95
C CYS A 29 6.41 25.95 -6.87
N TRP A 30 7.17 25.02 -7.45
CA TRP A 30 8.26 25.35 -8.38
C TRP A 30 7.78 26.12 -9.62
N LYS A 31 6.53 25.90 -10.05
CA LYS A 31 5.95 26.56 -11.22
C LYS A 31 5.35 27.92 -10.91
N CYS A 32 4.37 27.98 -10.01
CA CYS A 32 3.63 29.21 -9.75
C CYS A 32 4.13 30.02 -8.56
N THR A 33 5.16 29.53 -7.84
CA THR A 33 5.77 30.14 -6.65
C THR A 33 4.83 30.41 -5.47
N LYS A 34 3.55 30.02 -5.59
CA LYS A 34 2.55 30.16 -4.52
C LYS A 34 2.82 29.16 -3.38
N PRO A 35 2.55 29.54 -2.13
CA PRO A 35 2.73 28.65 -0.99
C PRO A 35 1.78 27.44 -1.06
N CYS A 36 2.29 26.26 -0.73
CA CYS A 36 1.53 25.01 -0.73
C CYS A 36 1.97 24.07 0.40
N HIS A 37 1.17 23.05 0.71
CA HIS A 37 1.62 21.99 1.62
C HIS A 37 2.45 20.98 0.85
N ALA A 38 3.57 20.53 1.42
CA ALA A 38 4.41 19.45 0.88
C ALA A 38 3.81 18.04 1.12
N ILE A 39 2.48 17.94 1.19
CA ILE A 39 1.74 16.67 1.37
C ILE A 39 0.65 16.56 0.31
N ALA A 40 0.33 15.32 -0.06
CA ALA A 40 -0.86 15.04 -0.86
C ALA A 40 -2.13 15.43 -0.08
N PRO A 41 -3.18 15.94 -0.74
CA PRO A 41 -3.32 16.15 -2.18
C PRO A 41 -2.79 17.52 -2.68
N CYS A 42 -2.18 18.33 -1.82
CA CYS A 42 -1.88 19.73 -2.14
C CYS A 42 -0.68 19.92 -3.07
N SER A 43 0.27 18.99 -3.06
CA SER A 43 1.46 19.04 -3.92
C SER A 43 2.01 17.64 -4.25
N PHE A 44 2.78 17.58 -5.33
CA PHE A 44 3.52 16.41 -5.78
C PHE A 44 5.03 16.71 -5.71
N ALA A 45 5.80 15.79 -5.13
CA ALA A 45 7.26 15.89 -5.06
C ALA A 45 7.89 15.37 -6.36
N HIS A 46 8.87 16.10 -6.91
CA HIS A 46 9.62 15.65 -8.10
C HIS A 46 10.69 14.61 -7.77
N ASP A 47 11.22 14.64 -6.54
CA ASP A 47 12.33 13.81 -6.12
C ASP A 47 11.94 12.93 -4.92
N ALA A 48 12.51 11.73 -4.86
CA ALA A 48 12.29 10.78 -3.76
C ALA A 48 13.01 11.17 -2.45
N GLU A 49 13.58 12.38 -2.38
CA GLU A 49 14.22 12.92 -1.18
C GLU A 49 13.19 13.68 -0.34
N GLU A 50 12.64 13.00 0.66
CA GLU A 50 11.83 13.60 1.71
C GLU A 50 12.75 14.46 2.61
N GLY A 51 12.68 15.79 2.47
CA GLY A 51 13.49 16.72 3.26
C GLY A 51 13.08 18.18 3.09
N PHE A 52 13.53 19.03 4.02
CA PHE A 52 13.35 20.48 3.95
C PHE A 52 14.06 21.04 2.70
N GLY A 53 13.31 21.67 1.80
CA GLY A 53 13.83 22.27 0.56
C GLY A 53 13.60 21.44 -0.72
N SER A 54 12.86 20.32 -0.65
CA SER A 54 12.47 19.56 -1.84
C SER A 54 11.56 20.37 -2.78
N LYS A 55 11.78 20.20 -4.09
CA LYS A 55 10.97 20.85 -5.13
C LYS A 55 9.62 20.16 -5.21
N VAL A 56 8.56 20.94 -5.00
CA VAL A 56 7.18 20.48 -5.10
C VAL A 56 6.43 21.24 -6.19
N THR A 57 5.54 20.56 -6.92
CA THR A 57 4.54 21.20 -7.79
C THR A 57 3.19 21.13 -7.13
N CYS A 58 2.48 22.25 -7.00
CA CYS A 58 1.13 22.22 -6.45
C CYS A 58 0.17 21.50 -7.39
N CYS A 59 -0.91 20.95 -6.82
CA CYS A 59 -1.89 20.19 -7.60
C CYS A 59 -2.49 20.97 -8.78
N VAL A 60 -2.72 22.27 -8.62
CA VAL A 60 -3.21 23.14 -9.71
C VAL A 60 -2.24 23.12 -10.91
N CYS A 61 -0.96 23.43 -10.67
CA CYS A 61 0.03 23.47 -11.74
C CYS A 61 0.48 22.09 -12.23
N TRP A 62 0.09 21.02 -11.54
CA TRP A 62 0.29 19.66 -12.03
C TRP A 62 -0.78 19.30 -13.05
N LEU A 63 -2.05 19.64 -12.75
CA LEU A 63 -3.17 19.40 -13.66
C LEU A 63 -3.07 20.27 -14.93
N ASP A 64 -2.51 21.48 -14.82
CA ASP A 64 -2.28 22.35 -15.97
C ASP A 64 -1.19 21.80 -16.94
N ASP A 65 -0.33 20.87 -16.52
CA ASP A 65 0.71 20.29 -17.37
C ASP A 65 0.19 19.21 -18.33
N ASP A 66 -0.96 18.61 -18.04
CA ASP A 66 -1.54 17.54 -18.85
C ASP A 66 -2.26 18.06 -20.11
N VAL A 67 -2.34 19.39 -20.30
CA VAL A 67 -3.08 20.02 -21.42
C VAL A 67 -2.18 20.35 -22.62
N ASP A 68 -0.85 20.32 -22.50
CA ASP A 68 0.07 20.82 -23.54
C ASP A 68 0.67 19.76 -24.49
N GLN A 69 0.07 18.57 -24.62
CA GLN A 69 0.40 17.61 -25.71
C GLN A 69 -0.64 17.49 -26.82
N SER A 70 -1.69 18.32 -26.83
CA SER A 70 -2.62 18.37 -27.97
C SER A 70 -3.11 19.79 -28.24
N ALA A 71 -2.25 20.62 -28.83
CA ALA A 71 -2.71 21.82 -29.51
C ALA A 71 -3.20 21.46 -30.93
N SER A 72 -4.52 21.58 -31.19
CA SER A 72 -5.06 22.21 -32.40
C SER A 72 -6.59 22.15 -32.42
N ALA A 73 -7.24 23.22 -31.96
CA ALA A 73 -8.42 23.76 -32.64
C ALA A 73 -8.70 25.16 -32.07
N VAL A 74 -8.48 26.14 -32.92
CA VAL A 74 -8.88 27.54 -32.76
C VAL A 74 -10.41 27.60 -32.76
N ILE A 75 -11.02 28.42 -31.89
CA ILE A 75 -12.13 29.33 -32.23
C ILE A 75 -12.27 30.34 -31.09
N SER A 76 -12.00 31.60 -31.43
CA SER A 76 -12.48 32.77 -30.69
C SER A 76 -13.92 33.05 -31.10
N THR A 77 -14.80 33.37 -30.15
CA THR A 77 -15.66 34.58 -30.24
C THR A 77 -16.32 34.89 -28.89
N GLU A 78 -16.54 36.18 -28.72
CA GLU A 78 -17.00 36.98 -27.59
C GLU A 78 -18.49 36.80 -27.16
N PRO A 79 -18.97 37.50 -26.10
CA PRO A 79 -20.02 37.02 -25.20
C PRO A 79 -21.43 37.41 -25.67
N ILE A 80 -22.41 36.56 -25.38
CA ILE A 80 -23.82 36.88 -25.55
C ILE A 80 -24.54 36.71 -24.22
N SER A 81 -25.17 37.82 -23.83
CA SER A 81 -26.07 38.03 -22.70
C SER A 81 -27.36 37.20 -22.76
N ASN A 82 -27.81 36.75 -21.58
CA ASN A 82 -29.18 36.48 -21.13
C ASN A 82 -30.27 36.32 -22.22
N GLN A 83 -30.93 35.15 -22.25
CA GLN A 83 -32.32 34.98 -21.79
C GLN A 83 -32.82 33.54 -21.99
N ASN A 84 -33.48 33.05 -20.93
CA ASN A 84 -34.47 31.96 -20.87
C ASN A 84 -33.96 30.52 -20.74
N ASP A 85 -34.00 30.10 -19.48
CA ASP A 85 -34.03 28.74 -18.97
C ASP A 85 -35.17 27.91 -19.57
N GLU A 86 -35.03 26.58 -19.46
CA GLU A 86 -36.07 25.55 -19.62
C GLU A 86 -36.20 24.83 -20.98
N ALA A 87 -35.14 24.81 -21.80
CA ALA A 87 -35.04 23.90 -22.96
C ALA A 87 -33.65 23.28 -23.22
N LEU A 88 -32.69 23.42 -22.30
CA LEU A 88 -31.34 22.83 -22.42
C LEU A 88 -31.17 21.50 -21.65
N SER A 89 -32.17 21.11 -20.85
CA SER A 89 -32.12 19.90 -20.02
C SER A 89 -32.61 18.62 -20.73
N GLN A 90 -33.13 18.71 -21.96
CA GLN A 90 -33.66 17.56 -22.68
C GLN A 90 -32.82 17.15 -23.90
N PHE A 91 -31.77 17.91 -24.26
CA PHE A 91 -30.90 17.57 -25.39
C PHE A 91 -29.54 16.98 -24.96
N ILE A 92 -29.14 17.15 -23.70
CA ILE A 92 -27.89 16.60 -23.16
C ILE A 92 -28.02 15.10 -22.80
N THR A 93 -29.24 14.59 -22.66
CA THR A 93 -29.50 13.23 -22.15
C THR A 93 -29.53 12.15 -23.24
N GLU A 94 -29.50 12.51 -24.54
CA GLU A 94 -29.67 11.53 -25.63
C GLU A 94 -28.41 11.28 -26.49
N GLN A 95 -27.24 11.84 -26.16
CA GLN A 95 -25.98 11.55 -26.88
C GLN A 95 -24.84 10.99 -26.02
N ILE A 96 -25.10 10.52 -24.80
CA ILE A 96 -24.09 9.83 -23.97
C ILE A 96 -24.55 8.37 -23.73
N VAL A 97 -24.71 7.61 -24.81
CA VAL A 97 -24.62 6.15 -24.76
C VAL A 97 -23.90 5.68 -26.02
N THR A 98 -22.57 5.72 -25.98
CA THR A 98 -21.67 4.70 -26.55
C THR A 98 -20.25 5.01 -26.09
N GLU A 99 -19.64 4.03 -25.39
CA GLU A 99 -18.17 3.79 -25.34
C GLU A 99 -17.38 4.86 -24.55
N ASP A 100 -16.76 4.64 -23.38
CA ASP A 100 -15.95 3.53 -22.90
C ASP A 100 -15.96 3.50 -21.36
N ASN A 101 -16.42 2.39 -20.77
CA ASN A 101 -16.57 2.23 -19.33
C ASN A 101 -15.51 1.29 -18.74
N ASN A 102 -14.24 1.44 -19.16
CA ASN A 102 -13.14 0.54 -18.78
C ASN A 102 -11.84 1.27 -18.42
N ASN A 103 -11.90 2.38 -17.67
CA ASN A 103 -10.66 2.96 -17.14
C ASN A 103 -10.77 3.61 -15.77
N ILE A 104 -11.13 2.81 -14.77
CA ILE A 104 -10.86 3.13 -13.35
C ILE A 104 -9.73 2.24 -12.80
N ASN A 105 -9.35 1.17 -13.51
CA ASN A 105 -8.26 0.29 -13.09
C ASN A 105 -6.88 0.70 -13.63
N ASP A 106 -6.75 1.40 -14.77
CA ASP A 106 -5.41 1.67 -15.32
C ASP A 106 -4.65 2.77 -14.58
N ALA A 107 -5.33 3.72 -13.92
CA ALA A 107 -4.63 4.74 -13.14
C ALA A 107 -3.94 4.15 -11.89
N ALA A 108 -4.58 3.17 -11.24
CA ALA A 108 -3.99 2.43 -10.11
C ALA A 108 -2.93 1.43 -10.58
N GLU A 109 -3.13 0.81 -11.74
CA GLU A 109 -2.19 -0.16 -12.32
C GLU A 109 -0.94 0.52 -12.91
N TRP A 110 -1.08 1.68 -13.56
CA TRP A 110 0.02 2.51 -14.06
C TRP A 110 0.86 3.14 -12.94
N ALA A 111 0.21 3.56 -11.84
CA ALA A 111 0.90 4.02 -10.62
C ALA A 111 1.68 2.87 -9.93
N SER A 112 1.23 1.62 -10.11
CA SER A 112 1.92 0.41 -9.64
C SER A 112 3.09 0.03 -10.56
N GLN A 113 2.98 0.28 -11.87
CA GLN A 113 4.00 0.00 -12.89
C GLN A 113 5.18 1.00 -12.88
N THR A 114 4.97 2.23 -12.40
CA THR A 114 5.98 3.30 -12.43
C THR A 114 6.95 3.30 -11.24
N LYS A 115 6.65 2.59 -10.15
CA LYS A 115 7.62 2.39 -9.05
C LYS A 115 8.52 1.18 -9.34
N ARG A 116 9.65 1.42 -10.02
CA ARG A 116 10.75 0.43 -10.08
C ARG A 116 11.15 0.03 -8.66
N LYS A 117 10.65 -1.12 -8.18
CA LYS A 117 11.04 -1.69 -6.89
C LYS A 117 12.55 -1.86 -6.90
N ARG A 118 13.26 -1.17 -5.99
CA ARG A 118 14.71 -1.27 -5.87
C ARG A 118 15.08 -2.73 -5.62
N ARG A 119 15.69 -3.37 -6.61
CA ARG A 119 16.19 -4.75 -6.48
C ARG A 119 17.38 -4.78 -5.52
N ALA A 120 17.33 -5.71 -4.57
CA ALA A 120 18.45 -6.03 -3.72
C ALA A 120 19.24 -7.17 -4.35
N TYR A 121 20.57 -6.99 -4.49
CA TYR A 121 21.47 -7.98 -5.05
C TYR A 121 22.32 -8.59 -3.94
N SER A 122 22.42 -9.92 -3.91
CA SER A 122 23.37 -10.66 -3.09
C SER A 122 24.81 -10.36 -3.49
N ILE A 123 25.76 -10.67 -2.62
CA ILE A 123 27.19 -10.49 -2.94
C ILE A 123 27.59 -11.37 -4.13
N GLN A 124 27.07 -12.61 -4.19
CA GLN A 124 27.34 -13.55 -5.26
C GLN A 124 26.84 -13.04 -6.62
N GLU A 125 25.58 -12.58 -6.70
CA GLU A 125 25.02 -12.00 -7.92
C GLU A 125 25.87 -10.81 -8.41
N LYS A 126 26.32 -9.94 -7.51
CA LYS A 126 27.20 -8.82 -7.88
C LYS A 126 28.52 -9.29 -8.48
N VAL A 127 29.13 -10.35 -7.94
CA VAL A 127 30.38 -10.92 -8.46
C VAL A 127 30.16 -11.51 -9.85
N GLU A 128 29.07 -12.26 -10.07
CA GLU A 128 28.72 -12.82 -11.38
C GLU A 128 28.51 -11.73 -12.45
N ILE A 129 27.82 -10.65 -12.07
CA ILE A 129 27.60 -9.50 -12.95
C ILE A 129 28.93 -8.81 -13.29
N LEU A 130 29.85 -8.70 -12.32
CA LEU A 130 31.20 -8.15 -12.54
C LEU A 130 32.04 -9.05 -13.46
N ASP A 131 31.96 -10.37 -13.30
CA ASP A 131 32.63 -11.33 -14.19
C ASP A 131 32.12 -11.22 -15.63
N PHE A 132 30.81 -11.10 -15.80
CA PHE A 132 30.22 -10.86 -17.12
C PHE A 132 30.66 -9.51 -17.72
N ALA A 133 30.68 -8.44 -16.91
CA ALA A 133 31.09 -7.11 -17.34
C ALA A 133 32.58 -7.04 -17.73
N LYS A 134 33.43 -7.87 -17.10
CA LYS A 134 34.85 -8.02 -17.46
C LYS A 134 35.04 -8.75 -18.80
N LYS A 135 34.22 -9.76 -19.07
CA LYS A 135 34.26 -10.52 -20.33
C LYS A 135 33.69 -9.75 -21.52
N SER A 136 32.65 -8.94 -21.29
CA SER A 136 31.93 -8.22 -22.34
C SER A 136 32.15 -6.70 -22.23
N SER A 137 31.31 -6.01 -21.46
CA SER A 137 31.48 -4.61 -21.04
C SER A 137 30.43 -4.26 -19.97
N ILE A 138 30.58 -3.11 -19.31
CA ILE A 138 29.55 -2.58 -18.39
C ILE A 138 28.23 -2.30 -19.11
N HIS A 139 28.29 -1.85 -20.37
CA HIS A 139 27.09 -1.58 -21.17
C HIS A 139 26.34 -2.86 -21.50
N ALA A 140 27.07 -3.91 -21.90
CA ALA A 140 26.50 -5.23 -22.13
C ALA A 140 25.89 -5.82 -20.86
N ALA A 141 26.59 -5.71 -19.72
CA ALA A 141 26.08 -6.18 -18.42
C ALA A 141 24.80 -5.46 -17.99
N SER A 142 24.75 -4.14 -18.17
CA SER A 142 23.57 -3.33 -17.86
C SER A 142 22.35 -3.80 -18.65
N ARG A 143 22.50 -4.06 -19.96
CA ARG A 143 21.42 -4.57 -20.81
C ARG A 143 21.03 -6.01 -20.43
N HIS A 144 22.03 -6.88 -20.22
CA HIS A 144 21.81 -8.29 -19.93
C HIS A 144 21.08 -8.52 -18.59
N PHE A 145 21.46 -7.78 -17.55
CA PHE A 145 20.91 -7.97 -16.21
C PHE A 145 19.83 -6.94 -15.83
N GLY A 146 19.55 -5.96 -16.69
CA GLY A 146 18.59 -4.88 -16.40
C GLY A 146 19.04 -3.96 -15.24
N ILE A 147 20.35 -3.74 -15.11
CA ILE A 147 20.96 -3.00 -14.00
C ILE A 147 21.48 -1.66 -14.53
N ASP A 148 21.35 -0.60 -13.74
CA ASP A 148 21.92 0.68 -14.11
C ASP A 148 23.46 0.63 -14.22
N ARG A 149 24.00 1.29 -15.25
CA ARG A 149 25.44 1.30 -15.54
C ARG A 149 26.27 1.90 -14.39
N ASN A 150 25.73 2.88 -13.66
CA ASN A 150 26.42 3.47 -12.51
C ASN A 150 26.49 2.47 -11.36
N THR A 151 25.44 1.67 -11.15
CA THR A 151 25.44 0.61 -10.14
C THR A 151 26.56 -0.41 -10.40
N VAL A 152 26.68 -0.89 -11.64
CA VAL A 152 27.77 -1.82 -12.03
C VAL A 152 29.15 -1.16 -11.88
N ARG A 153 29.26 0.14 -12.21
CA ARG A 153 30.50 0.91 -12.03
C ARG A 153 30.88 1.03 -10.55
N ASP A 154 29.93 1.26 -9.67
CA ASP A 154 30.19 1.40 -8.24
C ASP A 154 30.58 0.07 -7.59
N TRP A 155 29.96 -1.04 -7.99
CA TRP A 155 30.41 -2.37 -7.57
C TRP A 155 31.81 -2.68 -8.07
N LYS A 156 32.18 -2.25 -9.29
CA LYS A 156 33.53 -2.42 -9.81
C LYS A 156 34.57 -1.72 -8.94
N LYS A 157 34.26 -0.54 -8.35
CA LYS A 157 35.17 0.15 -7.42
C LYS A 157 35.43 -0.65 -6.13
N GLN A 158 34.45 -1.45 -5.70
CA GLN A 158 34.50 -2.26 -4.48
C GLN A 158 34.72 -3.75 -4.76
N GLU A 159 35.17 -4.11 -5.97
CA GLU A 159 35.23 -5.50 -6.44
C GLU A 159 36.06 -6.41 -5.53
N ALA A 160 37.21 -5.93 -5.05
CA ALA A 160 38.08 -6.72 -4.17
C ALA A 160 37.37 -7.11 -2.85
N ASN A 161 36.54 -6.21 -2.31
CA ASN A 161 35.77 -6.48 -1.09
C ASN A 161 34.63 -7.46 -1.37
N LEU A 162 33.92 -7.28 -2.50
CA LEU A 162 32.86 -8.18 -2.92
C LEU A 162 33.35 -9.61 -3.12
N ARG A 163 34.54 -9.82 -3.70
CA ARG A 163 35.12 -11.16 -3.89
C ARG A 163 35.52 -11.82 -2.58
N LYS A 164 36.22 -11.11 -1.70
CA LYS A 164 36.58 -11.63 -0.36
C LYS A 164 35.36 -12.04 0.46
N GLU A 165 34.27 -11.29 0.33
CA GLU A 165 33.06 -11.56 1.09
C GLU A 165 32.18 -12.64 0.46
N ALA A 166 32.25 -12.83 -0.87
CA ALA A 166 31.62 -13.94 -1.57
C ALA A 166 32.17 -15.30 -1.11
N GLU A 167 33.48 -15.37 -0.83
CA GLU A 167 34.15 -16.58 -0.34
C GLU A 167 33.78 -16.92 1.12
N SER A 168 33.47 -15.91 1.92
CA SER A 168 33.29 -16.05 3.37
C SER A 168 31.84 -16.04 3.83
N SER A 169 30.88 -15.57 3.02
CA SER A 169 29.49 -15.47 3.47
C SER A 169 28.43 -15.45 2.37
N LYS A 170 27.25 -16.03 2.67
CA LYS A 170 26.02 -15.92 1.85
C LYS A 170 25.24 -14.61 2.07
N ARG A 171 25.86 -13.60 2.71
CA ARG A 171 25.21 -12.32 3.04
C ARG A 171 24.87 -11.52 1.78
N LYS A 172 23.82 -10.69 1.89
CA LYS A 172 23.41 -9.77 0.80
C LYS A 172 24.15 -8.42 0.81
N ARG A 173 24.71 -8.02 1.95
CA ARG A 173 25.40 -6.73 2.16
C ARG A 173 26.83 -6.98 2.61
N LEU A 174 27.72 -6.07 2.20
CA LEU A 174 29.09 -6.07 2.66
C LEU A 174 29.18 -5.85 4.17
N GLU A 175 30.27 -6.29 4.79
CA GLU A 175 30.56 -6.14 6.22
C GLU A 175 30.55 -4.64 6.59
N GLY A 176 29.85 -4.31 7.68
CA GLY A 176 29.59 -2.92 8.05
C GLY A 176 28.60 -2.17 7.15
N GLY A 177 27.95 -2.82 6.17
CA GLY A 177 26.84 -2.25 5.44
C GLY A 177 25.57 -2.16 6.29
N GLY A 178 24.76 -1.13 6.09
CA GLY A 178 23.52 -0.91 6.84
C GLY A 178 23.68 -0.03 8.07
N ARG A 179 22.71 -0.10 8.99
CA ARG A 179 22.73 0.72 10.20
C ARG A 179 23.89 0.30 11.09
N LYS A 180 24.77 1.24 11.42
CA LYS A 180 25.89 1.00 12.33
C LYS A 180 25.36 0.78 13.74
N VAL A 181 25.89 -0.24 14.41
CA VAL A 181 25.62 -0.51 15.81
C VAL A 181 26.36 0.54 16.65
N PRO A 182 25.67 1.39 17.43
CA PRO A 182 26.32 2.46 18.19
C PRO A 182 27.26 1.93 19.29
N ASN A 183 26.88 0.84 19.95
CA ASN A 183 27.67 0.21 21.00
C ASN A 183 27.64 -1.31 20.86
N ARG A 184 28.65 -1.87 20.19
CA ARG A 184 28.72 -3.31 19.91
C ARG A 184 28.80 -4.16 21.17
N ASN A 185 29.50 -3.68 22.21
CA ASN A 185 29.63 -4.42 23.46
C ASN A 185 28.30 -4.52 24.20
N PHE A 186 27.51 -3.44 24.18
CA PHE A 186 26.17 -3.43 24.76
C PHE A 186 25.23 -4.37 24.00
N GLU A 187 25.18 -4.31 22.67
CA GLU A 187 24.33 -5.21 21.88
C GLU A 187 24.73 -6.69 22.08
N GLU A 188 26.03 -6.99 22.15
CA GLU A 188 26.52 -8.34 22.41
C GLU A 188 26.09 -8.83 23.81
N ALA A 189 26.22 -7.97 24.84
CA ALA A 189 25.79 -8.30 26.19
C ALA A 189 24.27 -8.54 26.26
N VAL A 190 23.47 -7.70 25.60
CA VAL A 190 22.01 -7.88 25.51
C VAL A 190 21.66 -9.17 24.76
N PHE A 191 22.34 -9.45 23.64
CA PHE A 191 22.12 -10.66 22.85
C PHE A 191 22.41 -11.93 23.67
N GLN A 192 23.53 -11.95 24.40
CA GLN A 192 23.87 -13.06 25.29
C GLN A 192 22.84 -13.23 26.40
N TRP A 193 22.46 -12.14 27.08
CA TRP A 193 21.43 -12.17 28.13
C TRP A 193 20.09 -12.71 27.62
N VAL A 194 19.60 -12.22 26.48
CA VAL A 194 18.34 -12.71 25.88
C VAL A 194 18.47 -14.17 25.46
N SER A 195 19.61 -14.59 24.91
CA SER A 195 19.85 -15.97 24.50
C SER A 195 19.85 -16.92 25.71
N GLU A 196 20.47 -16.51 26.82
CA GLU A 196 20.42 -17.27 28.07
C GLU A 196 19.00 -17.38 28.63
N LEU A 197 18.23 -16.29 28.62
CA LEU A 197 16.82 -16.33 29.03
C LEU A 197 16.00 -17.29 28.18
N ARG A 198 16.29 -17.35 26.87
CA ARG A 198 15.68 -18.31 25.94
C ARG A 198 16.07 -19.74 26.21
N LEU A 199 17.34 -20.00 26.50
CA LEU A 199 17.82 -21.33 26.84
C LEU A 199 17.26 -21.83 28.17
N LYS A 200 17.17 -20.95 29.17
CA LYS A 200 16.63 -21.28 30.50
C LYS A 200 15.12 -21.45 30.51
N LYS A 201 14.42 -21.16 29.38
CA LYS A 201 12.95 -21.28 29.22
C LYS A 201 12.16 -20.57 30.33
N VAL A 202 12.75 -19.62 31.05
CA VAL A 202 12.15 -18.97 32.23
C VAL A 202 10.83 -18.30 31.87
N TYR A 203 10.76 -17.68 30.68
CA TYR A 203 9.51 -17.10 30.22
C TYR A 203 8.45 -18.13 29.85
N LEU A 204 8.83 -19.34 29.41
CA LEU A 204 7.85 -20.42 29.14
C LEU A 204 7.25 -20.92 30.44
N GLU A 205 8.05 -21.01 31.50
CA GLU A 205 7.57 -21.33 32.84
C GLU A 205 6.65 -20.22 33.38
N TRP A 206 7.00 -18.94 33.19
CA TRP A 206 6.11 -17.83 33.56
C TRP A 206 4.80 -17.84 32.79
N ILE A 207 4.84 -18.10 31.47
CA ILE A 207 3.65 -18.24 30.64
C ILE A 207 2.81 -19.42 31.14
N ALA A 208 3.41 -20.60 31.34
CA ALA A 208 2.70 -21.78 31.82
C ALA A 208 2.04 -21.54 33.18
N ASN A 209 2.79 -21.00 34.15
CA ASN A 209 2.27 -20.68 35.48
C ASN A 209 1.15 -19.63 35.43
N ALA A 210 1.26 -18.63 34.54
CA ALA A 210 0.20 -17.64 34.34
C ALA A 210 -1.06 -18.29 33.76
N TRP A 211 -0.93 -19.17 32.76
CA TRP A 211 -2.06 -19.93 32.21
C TRP A 211 -2.70 -20.87 33.24
N ASP A 212 -1.90 -21.56 34.06
CA ASP A 212 -2.38 -22.47 35.11
C ASP A 212 -3.05 -21.72 36.26
N SER A 213 -2.69 -20.46 36.49
CA SER A 213 -3.32 -19.61 37.51
C SER A 213 -4.72 -19.12 37.11
N LEU A 214 -5.07 -19.19 35.82
CA LEU A 214 -6.36 -18.75 35.31
C LEU A 214 -7.39 -19.89 35.40
N PRO A 215 -8.62 -19.61 35.90
CA PRO A 215 -9.68 -20.59 35.87
C PRO A 215 -9.99 -21.05 34.43
N LYS A 216 -10.02 -22.36 34.20
CA LYS A 216 -10.30 -22.94 32.87
C LYS A 216 -11.61 -22.43 32.26
N GLN A 217 -12.62 -22.19 33.09
CA GLN A 217 -13.90 -21.65 32.65
C GLN A 217 -13.78 -20.22 32.11
N MET A 218 -12.99 -19.36 32.75
CA MET A 218 -12.74 -18.00 32.27
C MET A 218 -12.06 -18.01 30.89
N ILE A 219 -11.09 -18.90 30.71
CA ILE A 219 -10.42 -19.09 29.41
C ILE A 219 -11.46 -19.54 28.37
N ALA A 220 -12.24 -20.58 28.66
CA ALA A 220 -13.27 -21.09 27.76
C ALA A 220 -14.30 -20.02 27.38
N ASP A 221 -14.82 -19.28 28.37
CA ASP A 221 -15.80 -18.22 28.16
C ASP A 221 -15.23 -17.09 27.28
N SER A 222 -13.96 -16.73 27.44
CA SER A 222 -13.31 -15.71 26.58
C SER A 222 -13.26 -16.11 25.10
N PHE A 223 -13.09 -17.40 24.80
CA PHE A 223 -13.14 -17.88 23.43
C PHE A 223 -14.58 -17.82 22.87
N LEU A 224 -15.56 -18.22 23.68
CA LEU A 224 -16.98 -18.13 23.30
C LEU A 224 -17.40 -16.67 23.02
N THR A 225 -16.96 -15.73 23.86
CA THR A 225 -17.31 -14.32 23.67
C THR A 225 -16.61 -13.67 22.47
N CYS A 226 -15.48 -14.22 22.04
CA CYS A 226 -14.78 -13.84 20.80
C CYS A 226 -15.29 -14.59 19.56
N GLY A 227 -16.32 -15.44 19.68
CA GLY A 227 -16.84 -16.23 18.55
C GLY A 227 -15.93 -17.37 18.11
N ILE A 228 -14.96 -17.75 18.94
CA ILE A 228 -14.04 -18.86 18.68
C ILE A 228 -14.62 -20.11 19.35
N SER A 229 -15.53 -20.79 18.63
CA SER A 229 -16.24 -21.98 19.08
C SER A 229 -16.00 -23.13 18.10
N LYS A 230 -15.92 -24.37 18.61
CA LYS A 230 -15.92 -25.59 17.77
C LYS A 230 -17.32 -26.10 17.43
N GLU A 231 -18.36 -25.53 18.04
CA GLU A 231 -19.74 -25.96 17.81
C GLU A 231 -20.27 -25.37 16.51
N GLU A 232 -20.56 -26.21 15.53
CA GLU A 232 -20.99 -25.83 14.16
C GLU A 232 -22.34 -25.11 14.11
N LYS A 233 -23.20 -25.29 15.13
CA LYS A 233 -24.57 -24.75 15.15
C LYS A 233 -24.74 -23.45 15.94
N GLY A 234 -23.64 -22.85 16.39
CA GLY A 234 -23.64 -21.55 17.08
C GLY A 234 -24.47 -21.47 18.35
N ARG A 235 -24.47 -22.54 19.15
CA ARG A 235 -25.14 -22.58 20.46
C ARG A 235 -24.77 -21.41 21.37
N HIS A 236 -23.56 -20.88 21.22
CA HIS A 236 -22.99 -19.82 22.07
C HIS A 236 -22.90 -18.47 21.36
N ASP A 237 -23.55 -18.30 20.20
CA ASP A 237 -23.48 -17.04 19.45
C ASP A 237 -24.08 -15.86 20.24
N ASP A 238 -25.01 -16.14 21.16
CA ASP A 238 -25.59 -15.17 22.11
C ASP A 238 -24.55 -14.56 23.06
N LYS A 239 -23.40 -15.22 23.24
CA LYS A 239 -22.32 -14.75 24.11
C LYS A 239 -21.32 -13.86 23.40
N ILE A 240 -21.36 -13.78 22.06
CA ILE A 240 -20.39 -13.03 21.27
C ILE A 240 -20.51 -11.54 21.58
N HIS A 241 -19.42 -10.92 22.03
CA HIS A 241 -19.42 -9.54 22.53
C HIS A 241 -19.90 -8.53 21.49
N VAL A 242 -19.50 -8.69 20.23
CA VAL A 242 -19.86 -7.76 19.16
C VAL A 242 -21.36 -7.75 18.87
N PHE A 243 -22.11 -8.80 19.22
CA PHE A 243 -23.55 -8.93 19.00
C PHE A 243 -24.42 -8.50 20.18
N LYS A 244 -23.81 -8.07 21.29
CA LYS A 244 -24.57 -7.56 22.44
C LYS A 244 -25.27 -6.24 22.08
N PRO A 245 -26.32 -5.84 22.83
CA PRO A 245 -27.03 -4.58 22.57
C PRO A 245 -26.14 -3.34 22.59
N ASP A 246 -25.07 -3.37 23.37
CA ASP A 246 -24.01 -2.35 23.48
C ASP A 246 -22.79 -2.64 22.59
N GLY A 247 -22.80 -3.73 21.84
CA GLY A 247 -21.73 -4.16 20.95
C GLY A 247 -21.68 -3.35 19.64
N ALA A 248 -20.62 -3.55 18.87
CA ALA A 248 -20.45 -2.83 17.60
C ALA A 248 -21.47 -3.23 16.52
N ILE A 249 -22.11 -4.41 16.65
CA ILE A 249 -23.15 -4.89 15.73
C ILE A 249 -24.33 -5.46 16.54
N PRO A 250 -25.21 -4.61 17.12
CA PRO A 250 -26.29 -5.05 18.01
C PRO A 250 -27.29 -6.04 17.39
N ASN A 251 -27.47 -6.01 16.05
CA ASN A 251 -28.33 -6.93 15.31
C ASN A 251 -27.55 -8.11 14.70
N GLY A 252 -26.26 -8.24 14.99
CA GLY A 252 -25.37 -9.20 14.33
C GLY A 252 -25.74 -10.66 14.58
N LEU A 253 -26.34 -10.98 15.74
CA LEU A 253 -26.82 -12.32 16.03
C LEU A 253 -27.94 -12.77 15.07
N ALA A 254 -28.86 -11.87 14.74
CA ALA A 254 -29.96 -12.18 13.81
C ALA A 254 -29.43 -12.40 12.39
N LEU A 255 -28.51 -11.52 11.95
CA LEU A 255 -27.86 -11.63 10.65
C LEU A 255 -27.06 -12.93 10.52
N LEU A 256 -26.32 -13.32 11.56
CA LEU A 256 -25.54 -14.56 11.55
C LEU A 256 -26.45 -15.80 11.44
N LYS A 257 -27.59 -15.80 12.15
CA LYS A 257 -28.57 -16.89 12.06
C LYS A 257 -29.19 -16.98 10.67
N GLN A 258 -29.54 -15.85 10.07
CA GLN A 258 -30.07 -15.79 8.72
C GLN A 258 -29.07 -16.34 7.70
N HIS A 259 -27.82 -15.88 7.74
CA HIS A 259 -26.78 -16.34 6.81
C HIS A 259 -26.54 -17.85 6.90
N ARG A 260 -26.57 -18.43 8.11
CA ARG A 260 -26.43 -19.89 8.25
C ARG A 260 -27.61 -20.66 7.65
N GLN A 261 -28.82 -20.12 7.77
CA GLN A 261 -30.00 -20.72 7.12
C GLN A 261 -29.90 -20.63 5.60
N GLU A 262 -29.44 -19.50 5.08
CA GLU A 262 -29.20 -19.30 3.65
C GLU A 262 -28.12 -20.27 3.11
N GLU A 263 -27.00 -20.44 3.83
CA GLU A 263 -25.98 -21.44 3.46
C GLU A 263 -26.50 -22.87 3.53
N GLU A 264 -27.32 -23.20 4.53
CA GLU A 264 -27.89 -24.54 4.66
C GLU A 264 -28.84 -24.83 3.49
N VAL A 265 -29.66 -23.86 3.10
CA VAL A 265 -30.51 -23.94 1.91
C VAL A 265 -29.67 -24.05 0.63
N LEU A 266 -28.59 -23.28 0.50
CA LEU A 266 -27.72 -23.34 -0.67
C LEU A 266 -27.07 -24.72 -0.84
N LYS A 267 -26.58 -25.31 0.25
CA LYS A 267 -26.05 -26.68 0.22
C LYS A 267 -27.09 -27.72 -0.19
N MET A 268 -28.33 -27.57 0.29
CA MET A 268 -29.42 -28.46 -0.14
C MET A 268 -29.74 -28.28 -1.63
N VAL A 269 -29.69 -27.06 -2.17
CA VAL A 269 -29.92 -26.81 -3.60
C VAL A 269 -28.80 -27.41 -4.47
N GLU A 270 -27.54 -27.28 -4.05
CA GLU A 270 -26.39 -27.89 -4.75
C GLU A 270 -26.43 -29.43 -4.72
N GLU A 271 -26.90 -30.05 -3.63
CA GLU A 271 -27.08 -31.51 -3.56
C GLU A 271 -28.20 -32.03 -4.47
N ILE A 272 -29.21 -31.20 -4.78
CA ILE A 272 -30.30 -31.57 -5.70
C ILE A 272 -29.85 -31.48 -7.16
N ASP A 273 -29.01 -30.49 -7.52
CA ASP A 273 -28.52 -30.27 -8.89
C ASP A 273 -27.53 -31.35 -9.38
N LEU A 274 -26.84 -32.03 -8.46
CA LEU A 274 -25.95 -33.16 -8.79
C LEU A 274 -26.68 -34.51 -8.97
N GLY A 275 -27.99 -34.55 -8.76
CA GLY A 275 -28.79 -35.78 -8.78
C GLY A 275 -29.55 -36.04 -10.08
N GLU A 276 -29.54 -35.13 -11.06
CA GLU A 276 -30.41 -35.21 -12.25
C GLU A 276 -29.70 -35.53 -13.59
N ASP A 277 -28.39 -35.81 -13.62
CA ASP A 277 -27.62 -36.05 -14.87
C ASP A 277 -27.12 -37.51 -15.06
N GLU A 278 -27.87 -38.53 -14.63
CA GLU A 278 -27.63 -39.93 -15.09
C GLU A 278 -28.94 -40.67 -15.41
N SER A 279 -29.48 -40.42 -16.62
CA SER A 279 -30.20 -41.46 -17.39
C SER A 279 -30.52 -40.98 -18.81
N ASP A 280 -29.60 -41.22 -19.75
CA ASP A 280 -29.96 -41.45 -21.15
C ASP A 280 -29.44 -42.86 -21.51
N GLU A 281 -30.23 -43.89 -21.18
CA GLU A 281 -30.01 -45.24 -21.71
C GLU A 281 -30.33 -45.25 -23.21
N GLU A 282 -29.28 -45.46 -24.01
CA GLU A 282 -29.32 -45.71 -25.44
C GLU A 282 -30.05 -47.05 -25.70
N ILE A 283 -31.29 -46.98 -26.20
CA ILE A 283 -32.04 -48.18 -26.63
C ILE A 283 -31.58 -48.55 -28.03
N ASP A 284 -30.70 -49.55 -28.12
CA ASP A 284 -30.41 -50.28 -29.36
C ASP A 284 -31.62 -51.14 -29.76
N VAL A 285 -32.28 -50.76 -30.87
CA VAL A 285 -33.28 -51.61 -31.52
C VAL A 285 -32.57 -52.46 -32.58
N GLU A 286 -32.15 -53.67 -32.19
CA GLU A 286 -31.71 -54.69 -33.13
C GLU A 286 -32.90 -55.48 -33.70
N VAL A 287 -32.84 -55.65 -35.02
CA VAL A 287 -33.86 -56.18 -35.92
C VAL A 287 -34.04 -57.70 -35.78
N SER A 288 -35.28 -58.17 -35.87
CA SER A 288 -35.63 -59.50 -36.39
C SER A 288 -36.98 -59.48 -37.08
#